data_AF-A0A971N5H2-F1
#
_entry.id   AF-A0A971N5H2-F1
#
_cell.length_a   1.000
_cell.length_b   1.000
_cell.length_c   1.000
_cell.angle_alpha   90.00
_cell.angle_beta   90.00
_cell.angle_gamma   90.00
#
_symmetry.space_group_name_H-M   'P 1'
#
loop_
_entity.id
_entity.type
_entity.pdbx_description
1 polymer ?
#
loop_
_entity_poly.entity_id
_entity_poly.type
_entity_poly.pdbx_seq_one_letter_code
_entity_poly.pdbx_strand_id
1 'polypeptide(L)' 'MLKSKKEQINLLKQEIARVRQHLQNLWNIRGYTDQDVLKASLELDLLINKYLRLWQEEPQC' A
#
# COMPACT_ATOMS: atom_id res chain seq x y z
N MET A 1 22.84 -3.66 -1.33
CA MET A 1 22.55 -3.13 -2.69
C MET A 1 21.32 -2.25 -2.59
N LEU A 2 21.42 -0.96 -2.93
CA LEU A 2 20.23 -0.11 -3.02
C LEU A 2 19.40 -0.58 -4.22
N LYS A 3 18.13 -0.90 -3.99
CA LYS A 3 17.18 -1.20 -5.07
C LYS A 3 16.99 0.07 -5.91
N SER A 4 16.97 -0.09 -7.22
CA SER A 4 16.64 1.02 -8.11
C SER A 4 15.25 1.57 -7.76
N LYS A 5 15.01 2.86 -8.02
CA LYS A 5 13.73 3.50 -7.73
C LYS A 5 12.54 2.76 -8.36
N LYS A 6 12.73 2.26 -9.59
CA LYS A 6 11.76 1.43 -10.32
C LYS A 6 11.44 0.11 -9.59
N GLU A 7 12.44 -0.56 -9.04
CA GLU A 7 12.24 -1.76 -8.22
C GLU A 7 11.50 -1.44 -6.92
N GLN A 8 11.82 -0.33 -6.26
CA GLN A 8 11.10 0.13 -5.07
C GLN A 8 9.62 0.41 -5.36
N ILE A 9 9.33 1.08 -6.48
CA ILE A 9 7.97 1.32 -6.95
C ILE A 9 7.23 0.00 -7.21
N ASN A 10 7.86 -0.96 -7.88
CA ASN A 10 7.23 -2.25 -8.16
C ASN A 10 6.94 -3.05 -6.90
N LEU A 11 7.83 -3.02 -5.91
CA LEU A 11 7.61 -3.66 -4.61
C LEU A 11 6.43 -3.02 -3.88
N LEU A 12 6.36 -1.69 -3.85
CA LEU A 12 5.24 -0.98 -3.24
C LEU A 12 3.92 -1.32 -3.93
N LYS A 13 3.89 -1.45 -5.27
CA LYS A 13 2.68 -1.90 -5.99
C LYS A 13 2.24 -3.30 -5.54
N GLN A 14 3.18 -4.24 -5.37
CA GLN A 14 2.89 -5.59 -4.91
C GLN A 14 2.38 -5.60 -3.46
N GLU A 15 3.00 -4.84 -2.57
CA GLU A 15 2.58 -4.70 -1.18
C GLU A 15 1.19 -4.06 -1.07
N ILE A 16 0.93 -2.98 -1.82
CA ILE A 16 -0.39 -2.34 -1.90
C ILE A 16 -1.45 -3.33 -2.36
N ALA A 17 -1.18 -4.12 -3.41
CA ALA A 17 -2.13 -5.11 -3.91
C ALA A 17 -2.45 -6.18 -2.84
N ARG A 18 -1.43 -6.67 -2.14
CA ARG A 18 -1.59 -7.66 -1.07
C ARG A 18 -2.41 -7.11 0.10
N VAL A 19 -2.10 -5.90 0.57
CA VAL A 19 -2.83 -5.28 1.69
C VAL A 19 -4.27 -4.94 1.29
N ARG A 20 -4.52 -4.50 0.05
CA ARG A 20 -5.90 -4.32 -0.46
C ARG A 20 -6.70 -5.61 -0.42
N GLN A 21 -6.12 -6.72 -0.87
CA GLN A 21 -6.79 -8.02 -0.82
C GLN A 21 -7.06 -8.45 0.62
N HIS A 22 -6.10 -8.25 1.52
CA HIS A 22 -6.27 -8.55 2.94
C HIS A 22 -7.38 -7.71 3.59
N LEU A 23 -7.38 -6.40 3.34
CA LEU A 23 -8.40 -5.47 3.83
C LEU A 23 -9.79 -5.86 3.35
N GLN A 24 -9.93 -6.19 2.06
CA GLN A 24 -11.21 -6.63 1.51
C GLN A 24 -11.72 -7.91 2.19
N ASN A 25 -10.84 -8.88 2.43
CA ASN A 25 -11.20 -10.11 3.13
C ASN A 25 -11.63 -9.83 4.58
N LEU A 26 -10.91 -8.97 5.30
CA LEU A 26 -11.27 -8.59 6.66
C LEU A 26 -12.61 -7.86 6.69
N TRP A 27 -12.84 -6.92 5.78
CA TRP A 27 -14.13 -6.21 5.67
C TRP A 27 -15.27 -7.18 5.42
N ASN A 28 -15.12 -8.11 4.46
CA ASN A 28 -16.14 -9.10 4.15
C ASN A 28 -16.51 -9.98 5.36
N ILE A 29 -15.54 -10.29 6.23
CA ILE A 29 -15.76 -11.18 7.38
C ILE A 29 -16.27 -10.42 8.62
N ARG A 30 -15.76 -9.20 8.85
CA ARG A 30 -15.89 -8.50 10.15
C ARG A 30 -16.60 -7.16 10.10
N GLY A 31 -16.85 -6.63 8.91
CA GLY A 31 -17.43 -5.30 8.74
C GLY A 31 -16.41 -4.17 8.88
N TYR A 32 -16.80 -2.96 8.45
CA TYR A 32 -15.89 -1.84 8.25
C TYR A 32 -15.37 -1.18 9.55
N THR A 33 -16.01 -1.42 10.70
CA THR A 33 -15.65 -0.84 12.00
C THR A 33 -14.74 -1.73 12.85
N ASP A 34 -14.45 -2.94 12.40
CA ASP A 34 -13.57 -3.86 13.12
C ASP A 34 -12.15 -3.30 13.25
N GLN A 35 -11.52 -3.51 14.40
CA GLN A 35 -10.20 -2.95 14.68
C GLN A 35 -9.13 -3.46 13.70
N ASP A 36 -9.21 -4.71 13.24
CA ASP A 36 -8.25 -5.24 12.28
C ASP A 36 -8.48 -4.64 10.88
N VAL A 37 -9.73 -4.32 10.53
CA VAL A 37 -10.07 -3.62 9.28
C VAL A 37 -9.52 -2.19 9.30
N LEU A 38 -9.69 -1.47 10.41
CA LEU A 38 -9.13 -0.13 10.58
C LEU A 38 -7.61 -0.14 10.52
N LYS A 39 -6.97 -1.11 11.19
CA LYS A 39 -5.51 -1.29 11.16
C LYS A 39 -5.00 -1.57 9.75
N ALA A 40 -5.63 -2.48 9.02
CA ALA A 40 -5.26 -2.79 7.63
C ALA A 40 -5.47 -1.59 6.69
N SER A 41 -6.48 -0.74 6.97
CA SER A 41 -6.72 0.49 6.21
C SER A 41 -5.60 1.52 6.42
N LEU A 42 -5.13 1.70 7.65
CA LEU A 42 -3.98 2.57 7.96
C LEU A 42 -2.69 2.08 7.30
N GLU A 43 -2.45 0.77 7.30
CA GLU A 43 -1.29 0.18 6.63
C GLU A 43 -1.32 0.43 5.11
N LEU A 44 -2.49 0.27 4.49
CA LEU A 44 -2.69 0.57 3.07
C LEU A 44 -2.39 2.04 2.75
N ASP A 45 -2.90 2.97 3.57
CA ASP A 45 -2.66 4.41 3.38
C ASP A 45 -1.18 4.77 3.48
N LEU A 46 -0.44 4.19 4.43
CA LEU A 46 1.00 4.40 4.55
C LEU A 46 1.75 3.92 3.30
N LEU A 47 1.39 2.78 2.74
CA LEU A 47 2.00 2.24 1.52
C LEU A 47 1.69 3.12 0.30
N ILE A 48 0.45 3.59 0.16
CA ILE A 48 0.05 4.51 -0.91
C ILE A 48 0.85 5.82 -0.80
N ASN A 49 0.97 6.38 0.40
CA ASN A 49 1.75 7.60 0.62
C ASN A 49 3.24 7.43 0.26
N LYS A 50 3.85 6.28 0.60
CA LYS A 50 5.23 5.96 0.19
C LYS A 50 5.35 5.86 -1.32
N TYR A 51 4.40 5.20 -1.98
CA TYR A 51 4.35 5.10 -3.44
C TYR A 51 4.25 6.48 -4.09
N LEU A 52 3.33 7.34 -3.61
CA LEU A 52 3.13 8.68 -4.16
C LEU A 52 4.35 9.56 -4.00
N ARG A 53 5.04 9.52 -2.85
CA ARG A 53 6.30 10.28 -2.65
C ARG A 53 7.37 9.85 -3.64
N LEU A 54 7.61 8.54 -3.77
CA LEU A 54 8.58 8.03 -4.73
C LEU A 54 8.18 8.35 -6.17
N TRP A 55 6.89 8.32 -6.50
CA TRP A 55 6.42 8.68 -7.84
C TRP A 55 6.60 10.18 -8.13
N GLN A 56 6.31 11.06 -7.17
CA GLN A 56 6.47 12.52 -7.30
C GLN A 56 7.94 12.97 -7.37
N GLU A 57 8.87 12.21 -6.79
CA GLU A 57 10.30 12.46 -6.94
C GLU A 57 10.83 12.09 -8.34
N GLU A 58 10.01 11.56 -9.26
CA GLU A 58 10.44 11.42 -10.66
C GLU A 58 10.36 12.80 -11.34
N PRO A 59 11.47 13.34 -11.86
CA PRO A 59 11.36 14.43 -12.80
C PRO A 59 10.52 13.93 -13.97
N GLN A 60 9.39 14.58 -14.22
CA GLN A 60 8.62 14.38 -15.44
C GLN A 60 9.53 14.74 -16.62
N CYS A 61 10.03 13.74 -17.33
CA CYS A 61 10.60 13.90 -18.67
C CYS A 61 9.47 13.98 -19.69
#